data_AF-A0A2G1Y081-F1
#
_entry.id   AF-A0A2G1Y081-F1
#
_cell.length_a   1.000
_cell.length_b   1.000
_cell.length_c   1.000
_cell.angle_alpha   90.00
_cell.angle_beta   90.00
_cell.angle_gamma   90.00
#
_symmetry.space_group_name_H-M   'P 1'
#
loop_
_entity.id
_entity.type
_entity.pdbx_description
1 polymer ?
#
loop_
_entity_poly.entity_id
_entity_poly.type
_entity_poly.pdbx_seq_one_letter_code
_entity_poly.pdbx_strand_id
1 'polypeptide(L)'
;MTLEEAKALRESWGDKPCNHPSFADEYMFGSKTGDFVCEQCGRSFTKRQRDNLSQADNPRLNRFLQQKNLIKERLDTLSERKSKLTAVAQSESGNSVILLEALLKDQEQLILRAEELIQIMDQT
;
A
#
# COMPACT_ATOMS: atom_id res chain seq x y z
N MET A 1 -17.41 27.61 4.53
CA MET A 1 -18.64 27.24 3.81
C MET A 1 -19.75 27.15 4.83
N THR A 2 -20.86 27.87 4.63
CA THR A 2 -22.02 27.76 5.52
C THR A 2 -22.79 26.47 5.26
N LEU A 3 -23.66 26.09 6.20
CA LEU A 3 -24.51 24.91 6.06
C LEU A 3 -25.44 25.02 4.83
N GLU A 4 -25.94 26.23 4.56
CA GLU A 4 -26.83 26.52 3.43
C GLU A 4 -26.10 26.40 2.09
N GLU A 5 -24.88 26.94 2.01
CA GLU A 5 -24.01 26.83 0.83
C GLU A 5 -23.65 25.37 0.54
N ALA A 6 -23.27 24.62 1.58
CA ALA A 6 -22.93 23.21 1.48
C ALA A 6 -24.13 22.38 0.99
N LYS A 7 -25.33 22.68 1.47
CA LYS A 7 -26.57 22.01 1.06
C LYS A 7 -26.90 22.30 -0.40
N ALA A 8 -26.86 23.56 -0.83
CA ALA A 8 -27.12 23.95 -2.22
C ALA A 8 -26.09 23.31 -3.19
N LEU A 9 -24.82 23.26 -2.78
CA LEU A 9 -23.78 22.59 -3.55
C LEU A 9 -24.04 21.09 -3.68
N ARG A 10 -24.47 20.43 -2.61
CA ARG A 10 -24.81 18.99 -2.61
C ARG A 10 -26.00 18.68 -3.52
N GLU A 11 -27.03 19.52 -3.47
CA GLU A 11 -28.22 19.38 -4.32
C GLU A 11 -27.89 19.59 -5.81
N SER A 12 -27.07 20.60 -6.13
CA SER A 12 -26.63 20.85 -7.52
C SER A 12 -25.65 19.79 -8.04
N TRP A 13 -24.82 19.22 -7.16
CA TRP A 13 -23.89 18.13 -7.51
C TRP A 13 -24.62 16.81 -7.76
N GLY A 14 -25.63 16.51 -6.94
CA GLY A 14 -26.40 15.27 -6.96
C GLY A 14 -25.60 14.06 -6.50
N ASP A 15 -25.94 12.88 -7.04
CA ASP A 15 -25.35 11.60 -6.65
C ASP A 15 -24.10 11.19 -7.44
N LYS A 16 -23.37 12.17 -8.00
CA LYS A 16 -22.13 11.89 -8.73
C LYS A 16 -21.00 11.48 -7.77
N PRO A 17 -20.16 10.49 -8.13
CA PRO A 17 -19.00 10.14 -7.33
C PRO A 17 -18.03 11.33 -7.23
N CYS A 18 -17.40 11.49 -6.08
CA CYS A 18 -16.45 12.57 -5.80
C CYS A 18 -15.22 12.00 -5.09
N ASN A 19 -14.03 12.39 -5.55
CA ASN A 19 -12.76 12.00 -4.94
C ASN A 19 -12.33 12.94 -3.80
N HIS A 20 -13.18 13.93 -3.47
CA HIS A 20 -12.98 14.91 -2.40
C HIS A 20 -11.60 15.61 -2.43
N PRO A 21 -11.28 16.37 -3.50
CA PRO A 21 -9.94 16.93 -3.70
C PRO A 21 -9.59 18.09 -2.76
N SER A 22 -10.59 18.83 -2.27
CA SER A 22 -10.41 20.01 -1.41
C SER A 22 -11.55 20.14 -0.40
N PHE A 23 -11.23 20.74 0.74
CA PHE A 23 -12.11 20.92 1.89
C PHE A 23 -12.05 22.35 2.43
N ALA A 24 -13.21 22.92 2.75
CA ALA A 24 -13.34 24.16 3.50
C ALA A 24 -13.88 23.90 4.92
N ASP A 25 -13.59 24.78 5.86
CA ASP A 25 -14.21 24.74 7.20
C ASP A 25 -15.73 24.97 7.09
N GLU A 26 -16.51 24.17 7.82
CA GLU A 26 -17.96 24.32 7.96
C GLU A 26 -18.29 25.37 9.03
N TYR A 27 -19.24 26.24 8.73
CA TYR A 27 -19.73 27.26 9.64
C TYR A 27 -21.24 27.15 9.84
N MET A 28 -21.67 27.31 11.08
CA MET A 28 -23.07 27.40 11.48
C MET A 28 -23.27 28.67 12.32
N PHE A 29 -24.22 29.52 11.93
CA PHE A 29 -24.47 30.82 12.58
C PHE A 29 -23.21 31.68 12.79
N GLY A 30 -22.29 31.68 11.81
CA GLY A 30 -21.04 32.45 11.85
C GLY A 30 -19.93 31.86 12.71
N SER A 31 -20.13 30.68 13.31
CA SER A 31 -19.13 29.98 14.11
C SER A 31 -18.66 28.70 13.43
N LYS A 32 -17.36 28.36 13.56
CA LYS A 32 -16.80 27.10 13.05
C LYS A 32 -17.41 25.93 13.81
N THR A 33 -17.90 24.93 13.09
CA THR A 33 -18.45 23.69 13.71
C THR A 33 -17.34 22.71 14.07
N GLY A 34 -16.19 22.80 13.39
CA GLY A 34 -15.08 21.84 13.49
C GLY A 34 -15.13 20.72 12.44
N ASP A 35 -16.22 20.68 11.66
CA ASP A 35 -16.38 19.81 10.49
C ASP A 35 -15.89 20.52 9.21
N PHE A 36 -15.68 19.72 8.18
CA PHE A 36 -15.13 20.14 6.89
C PHE A 36 -16.10 19.81 5.77
N VAL A 37 -16.31 20.73 4.84
CA VAL A 37 -17.15 20.49 3.66
C VAL A 37 -16.28 20.37 2.41
N CYS A 38 -16.53 19.34 1.61
CA CYS A 38 -15.89 19.21 0.31
C CYS A 38 -16.35 20.33 -0.65
N GLU A 39 -15.40 21.08 -1.20
CA GLU A 39 -15.65 22.22 -2.09
C GLU A 39 -16.24 21.83 -3.45
N GLN A 40 -16.20 20.54 -3.81
CA GLN A 40 -16.73 20.04 -5.08
C GLN A 40 -18.16 19.50 -4.96
N CYS A 41 -18.48 18.78 -3.89
CA CYS A 41 -19.76 18.05 -3.77
C CYS A 41 -20.62 18.46 -2.57
N GLY A 42 -20.16 19.39 -1.72
CA GLY A 42 -20.94 19.90 -0.59
C GLY A 42 -21.19 18.88 0.54
N ARG A 43 -20.53 17.72 0.54
CA ARG A 43 -20.61 16.74 1.65
C ARG A 43 -19.75 17.19 2.83
N SER A 44 -20.31 17.05 4.04
CA SER A 44 -19.62 17.35 5.31
C SER A 44 -18.89 16.12 5.84
N PHE A 45 -17.72 16.35 6.44
CA PHE A 45 -16.80 15.33 6.95
C PHE A 45 -16.25 15.79 8.30
N THR A 46 -16.23 14.87 9.26
CA THR A 46 -15.49 15.08 10.50
C THR A 46 -13.98 15.13 10.22
N LYS A 47 -13.21 15.73 11.13
CA LYS A 47 -11.74 15.74 11.07
C LYS A 47 -11.15 14.34 10.80
N ARG A 48 -11.63 13.32 11.51
CA ARG A 48 -11.16 11.93 11.35
C ARG A 48 -11.45 11.37 9.96
N GLN A 49 -12.63 11.66 9.40
CA GLN A 49 -12.97 11.19 8.05
C GLN A 49 -12.13 11.88 6.98
N ARG A 50 -11.91 13.20 7.09
CA ARG A 50 -11.03 13.95 6.20
C ARG A 50 -9.60 13.42 6.26
N ASP A 51 -9.08 13.17 7.46
CA ASP A 51 -7.72 12.66 7.65
C ASP A 51 -7.57 11.23 7.10
N ASN A 52 -8.62 10.40 7.15
CA ASN A 52 -8.61 9.09 6.50
C ASN A 52 -8.64 9.19 4.96
N LEU A 53 -9.34 10.18 4.41
CA LEU A 53 -9.38 10.41 2.95
C LEU A 53 -8.02 10.91 2.43
N SER A 54 -7.34 11.79 3.17
CA SER A 54 -6.01 12.28 2.78
C SER A 54 -4.90 11.23 2.94
N GLN A 55 -5.09 10.24 3.80
CA GLN A 55 -4.14 9.13 3.96
C GLN A 55 -4.07 8.20 2.74
N ALA A 56 -5.07 8.20 1.85
CA ALA A 56 -5.06 7.39 0.63
C ALA A 56 -3.87 7.74 -0.30
N ASP A 57 -3.45 9.01 -0.31
CA ASP A 57 -2.32 9.50 -1.11
C ASP A 57 -1.07 9.77 -0.25
N ASN A 58 -0.89 9.05 0.87
CA ASN A 58 0.33 9.17 1.65
C ASN A 58 1.48 8.36 1.02
N PRO A 59 2.52 9.01 0.43
CA PRO A 59 3.58 8.31 -0.28
C PRO A 59 4.41 7.38 0.63
N ARG A 60 4.53 7.71 1.92
CA ARG A 60 5.22 6.85 2.89
C ARG A 60 4.42 5.60 3.18
N LEU A 61 3.10 5.73 3.33
CA LEU A 61 2.21 4.58 3.51
C LEU A 61 2.22 3.68 2.28
N ASN A 62 2.14 4.27 1.08
CA ASN A 62 2.19 3.52 -0.18
C ASN A 62 3.50 2.73 -0.32
N ARG A 63 4.65 3.36 0.01
CA ARG A 63 5.95 2.67 0.05
C ARG A 63 5.96 1.52 1.05
N PHE A 64 5.40 1.72 2.25
CA PHE A 64 5.32 0.68 3.26
C PHE A 64 4.45 -0.50 2.82
N LEU A 65 3.30 -0.23 2.19
CA LEU A 65 2.42 -1.26 1.66
C LEU A 65 3.08 -2.05 0.53
N GLN A 66 3.81 -1.36 -0.36
CA GLN A 66 4.60 -2.01 -1.41
C GLN A 66 5.67 -2.95 -0.81
N GLN A 67 6.42 -2.48 0.20
CA GLN A 67 7.41 -3.29 0.91
C GLN A 67 6.78 -4.51 1.59
N LYS A 68 5.63 -4.34 2.26
CA LYS A 68 4.87 -5.44 2.88
C LYS A 68 4.49 -6.51 1.85
N ASN A 69 4.02 -6.11 0.67
CA ASN A 69 3.64 -7.04 -0.38
C ASN A 69 4.86 -7.82 -0.90
N LEU A 70 5.99 -7.14 -1.10
CA LEU A 70 7.25 -7.78 -1.51
C LEU A 70 7.73 -8.81 -0.47
N ILE A 71 7.63 -8.48 0.82
CA ILE A 71 8.00 -9.41 1.91
C ILE A 71 7.09 -10.64 1.88
N LYS A 72 5.79 -10.46 1.65
CA LYS A 72 4.83 -11.56 1.56
C LYS A 72 5.16 -12.50 0.40
N GLU A 73 5.40 -11.97 -0.79
CA GLU A 73 5.79 -12.75 -1.96
C GLU A 73 7.09 -13.55 -1.72
N ARG A 74 8.07 -12.94 -1.05
CA ARG A 74 9.30 -13.62 -0.64
C ARG A 74 9.03 -14.76 0.33
N LEU A 75 8.15 -14.55 1.32
CA LEU A 75 7.80 -15.57 2.29
C LEU A 75 7.11 -16.77 1.62
N ASP A 76 6.20 -16.51 0.68
CA ASP A 76 5.51 -17.55 -0.09
C ASP A 76 6.51 -18.37 -0.92
N THR A 77 7.45 -17.70 -1.59
CA THR A 77 8.54 -18.35 -2.35
C THR A 77 9.41 -19.23 -1.46
N LEU A 78 9.77 -18.75 -0.27
CA LEU A 78 10.57 -19.53 0.69
C LEU A 78 9.79 -20.74 1.23
N SER A 79 8.49 -20.60 1.46
CA SER A 79 7.61 -21.70 1.89
C SER A 79 7.54 -22.81 0.83
N GLU A 80 7.41 -22.43 -0.45
CA GLU A 80 7.40 -23.37 -1.56
C GLU A 80 8.75 -24.10 -1.70
N ARG A 81 9.86 -23.37 -1.61
CA ARG A 81 11.22 -23.93 -1.63
C ARG A 81 11.44 -24.93 -0.49
N LYS A 82 10.99 -24.60 0.72
CA LYS A 82 11.06 -25.51 1.88
C LYS A 82 10.30 -26.81 1.62
N SER A 83 9.12 -26.72 1.00
CA SER A 83 8.30 -27.89 0.66
C SER A 83 9.00 -28.80 -0.35
N LYS A 84 9.60 -28.22 -1.40
CA LYS A 84 10.39 -28.94 -2.41
C LYS A 84 11.63 -29.63 -1.80
N LEU A 85 12.36 -28.94 -0.92
CA LEU A 85 13.51 -29.51 -0.21
C LEU A 85 13.11 -30.67 0.71
N THR A 86 11.95 -30.57 1.36
CA THR A 86 11.42 -31.64 2.23
C THR A 86 11.11 -32.91 1.42
N ALA A 87 10.54 -32.76 0.21
CA ALA A 87 10.27 -33.89 -0.68
C ALA A 87 11.57 -34.55 -1.19
N VAL A 88 12.60 -33.75 -1.47
CA VAL A 88 13.92 -34.23 -1.89
C VAL A 88 14.61 -35.02 -0.78
N ALA A 89 14.58 -34.52 0.46
CA ALA A 89 15.17 -35.19 1.62
C ALA A 89 14.56 -36.58 1.90
N GLN A 90 13.37 -36.85 1.35
CA GLN A 90 12.66 -38.11 1.47
C GLN A 90 12.95 -39.10 0.31
N SER A 91 13.82 -38.77 -0.64
CA SER A 91 14.15 -39.63 -1.81
C SER A 91 15.59 -40.20 -1.74
N GLU A 92 15.75 -41.50 -1.98
CA GLU A 92 17.05 -42.19 -1.88
C GLU A 92 17.87 -42.21 -3.19
N SER A 93 19.18 -41.91 -3.05
CA SER A 93 20.34 -42.39 -3.82
C SER A 93 20.41 -42.15 -5.34
N GLY A 94 21.20 -41.15 -5.75
CA GLY A 94 21.73 -40.97 -7.11
C GLY A 94 21.59 -39.56 -7.69
N ASN A 95 20.46 -38.89 -7.41
CA ASN A 95 20.11 -37.56 -7.95
C ASN A 95 20.60 -36.37 -7.10
N SER A 96 21.26 -36.62 -5.97
CA SER A 96 21.56 -35.59 -4.97
C SER A 96 22.63 -34.58 -5.41
N VAL A 97 23.61 -34.99 -6.22
CA VAL A 97 24.73 -34.14 -6.65
C VAL A 97 24.27 -33.09 -7.67
N ILE A 98 23.54 -33.51 -8.70
CA ILE A 98 22.98 -32.62 -9.74
C ILE A 98 22.02 -31.61 -9.12
N LEU A 99 21.24 -32.05 -8.12
CA LEU A 99 20.30 -31.20 -7.42
C LEU A 99 21.00 -30.21 -6.48
N LEU A 100 22.08 -30.62 -5.80
CA LEU A 100 22.91 -29.70 -5.01
C LEU A 100 23.56 -28.64 -5.90
N GLU A 101 24.05 -29.03 -7.08
CA GLU A 101 24.66 -28.11 -8.05
C GLU A 101 23.64 -27.10 -8.59
N ALA A 102 22.40 -27.52 -8.83
CA ALA A 102 21.32 -26.62 -9.22
C ALA A 102 20.96 -25.65 -8.09
N LEU A 103 20.88 -26.13 -6.85
CA LEU A 103 20.58 -25.31 -5.68
C LEU A 103 21.70 -24.31 -5.35
N LEU A 104 22.96 -24.69 -5.55
CA LEU A 104 24.12 -23.83 -5.38
C LEU A 104 24.13 -22.70 -6.43
N LYS A 105 23.88 -23.03 -7.71
CA LYS A 105 23.74 -22.02 -8.76
C LYS A 105 22.62 -21.03 -8.49
N ASP A 106 21.48 -21.51 -8.02
CA ASP A 106 20.36 -20.64 -7.66
C ASP A 106 20.68 -19.76 -6.43
N GLN A 107 21.45 -20.26 -5.46
CA GLN A 107 21.95 -19.44 -4.35
C GLN A 107 22.92 -18.35 -4.81
N GLU A 108 23.85 -18.66 -5.70
CA GLU A 108 24.79 -17.68 -6.27
C GLU A 108 24.06 -16.53 -6.98
N GLN A 109 23.01 -16.84 -7.74
CA GLN A 109 22.18 -15.81 -8.40
C GLN A 109 21.41 -14.92 -7.41
N LEU A 110 21.02 -15.47 -6.26
CA LEU A 110 20.35 -14.71 -5.21
C LEU A 110 21.31 -13.80 -4.45
N ILE A 111 22.56 -14.24 -4.26
CA ILE A 111 23.61 -13.42 -3.63
C ILE A 111 23.92 -12.21 -4.52
N LEU A 112 24.14 -12.41 -5.81
CA LEU A 112 24.40 -11.32 -6.77
C LEU A 112 23.28 -10.28 -6.79
N ARG A 113 22.01 -10.72 -6.79
CA ARG A 113 20.87 -9.78 -6.74
C ARG A 113 20.73 -9.07 -5.40
N ALA A 114 21.16 -9.69 -4.30
CA ALA A 114 21.16 -9.04 -2.99
C ALA A 114 22.23 -7.94 -2.94
N GLU A 115 23.41 -8.18 -3.53
CA GLU A 115 24.49 -7.20 -3.66
C GLU A 115 24.05 -5.99 -4.51
N GLU A 116 23.38 -6.23 -5.65
CA GLU A 116 22.81 -5.14 -6.48
C GLU A 116 21.82 -4.27 -5.69
N LEU A 117 20.97 -4.87 -4.87
CA LEU A 117 20.00 -4.14 -4.05
C LEU A 117 20.67 -3.32 -2.96
N ILE A 118 21.71 -3.86 -2.31
CA ILE A 118 22.50 -3.11 -1.32
C ILE A 118 23.16 -1.90 -2.00
N GLN A 119 23.71 -2.09 -3.19
CA GLN A 119 24.37 -1.02 -3.94
C GLN A 119 23.40 0.10 -4.36
N ILE A 120 22.16 -0.24 -4.72
CA ILE A 120 21.10 0.73 -4.99
C ILE A 120 20.71 1.49 -3.70
N MET A 121 20.67 0.80 -2.56
CA MET A 121 20.35 1.41 -1.27
C MET A 121 21.45 2.37 -0.77
N ASP A 122 22.72 2.09 -1.06
CA ASP A 122 23.84 2.96 -0.67
C ASP A 122 23.95 4.24 -1.52
N GLN A 123 23.25 4.31 -2.67
CA GLN A 123 23.20 5.48 -3.55
C GLN A 123 22.07 6.46 -3.21
N THR A 124 21.25 6.16 -2.19
CA THR A 124 20.15 7.01 -1.68
C THR A 124 20.46 7.58 -0.30
#